data_AF-A0A3C0RDV0-F1
#
_entry.id   AF-A0A3C0RDV0-F1
#
_cell.length_a   1.000
_cell.length_b   1.000
_cell.length_c   1.000
_cell.angle_alpha   90.00
_cell.angle_beta   90.00
_cell.angle_gamma   90.00
#
_symmetry.space_group_name_H-M   'P 1'
#
loop_
_entity.id
_entity.type
_entity.pdbx_description
1 polymer ?
#
loop_
_entity_poly.entity_id
_entity_poly.type
_entity_poly.pdbx_seq_one_letter_code
_entity_poly.pdbx_strand_id
1 'polypeptide(L)'
;MPNRPTDQLFQLIKSLDKAEKRNFKLYAKRNAAGADLKVVQLFDALDKLEEYDEAKLLKHTKSIKKQQLSNIKAHLYKQILNSLRLLKDEGNIDIQLHEQMDHARILFNKGLYMQSLKVLEKIKESSKDHHQVTFWLQALIFEKKIESLYITRSFKNRAELLSKEVEELDD
;
A
#
# COMPACT_ATOMS: atom_id res chain seq x y z
N MET A 1 9.18 -22.87 -30.81
CA MET A 1 7.87 -22.20 -30.64
C MET A 1 8.10 -20.70 -30.68
N PRO A 2 7.40 -19.93 -31.50
CA PRO A 2 7.68 -18.50 -31.59
C PRO A 2 7.18 -17.81 -30.32
N ASN A 3 8.11 -17.20 -29.59
CA ASN A 3 7.87 -16.30 -28.45
C ASN A 3 6.96 -15.15 -28.89
N ARG A 4 5.64 -15.33 -28.81
CA ARG A 4 4.74 -14.19 -28.82
C ARG A 4 4.98 -13.44 -27.50
N PRO A 5 5.40 -12.17 -27.54
CA PRO A 5 5.53 -11.39 -26.32
C PRO A 5 4.16 -11.39 -25.64
N THR A 6 4.08 -12.08 -24.52
CA THR A 6 2.82 -12.24 -23.80
C THR A 6 2.58 -10.95 -23.05
N ASP A 7 1.40 -10.34 -23.25
CA ASP A 7 1.07 -9.07 -22.60
C ASP A 7 1.01 -9.25 -21.08
N GLN A 8 1.85 -8.52 -20.35
CA GLN A 8 2.00 -8.65 -18.89
C GLN A 8 0.69 -8.37 -18.14
N LEU A 9 -0.11 -7.43 -18.63
CA LEU A 9 -1.40 -7.11 -18.03
C LEU A 9 -2.40 -8.26 -18.26
N PHE A 10 -2.41 -8.84 -19.45
CA PHE A 10 -3.23 -10.01 -19.73
C PHE A 10 -2.87 -11.19 -18.82
N GLN A 11 -1.57 -11.47 -18.62
CA GLN A 11 -1.12 -12.49 -17.67
C GLN A 11 -1.64 -12.23 -16.26
N LEU A 12 -1.49 -10.99 -15.76
CA LEU A 12 -1.97 -10.61 -14.44
C LEU A 12 -3.49 -10.80 -14.30
N ILE A 13 -4.29 -10.37 -15.28
CA ILE A 13 -5.75 -10.53 -15.24
C ILE A 13 -6.13 -12.02 -15.21
N LYS A 14 -5.39 -12.86 -15.94
CA LYS A 14 -5.63 -14.30 -16.00
C LYS A 14 -5.19 -15.06 -14.76
N SER A 15 -4.22 -14.54 -14.00
CA SER A 15 -3.85 -15.13 -12.70
C SER A 15 -4.87 -14.85 -11.61
N LEU A 16 -5.76 -13.86 -11.77
CA LEU A 16 -6.74 -13.51 -10.75
C LEU A 16 -7.81 -14.58 -10.58
N ASP A 17 -8.17 -14.86 -9.33
CA ASP A 17 -9.32 -15.68 -8.98
C ASP A 17 -10.65 -14.88 -9.09
N LYS A 18 -11.77 -15.57 -8.85
CA LYS A 18 -13.11 -14.95 -8.94
C LYS A 18 -13.32 -13.85 -7.88
N ALA A 19 -12.77 -14.00 -6.68
CA ALA A 19 -12.89 -13.05 -5.58
C ALA A 19 -12.05 -11.79 -5.85
N GLU A 20 -10.82 -11.96 -6.31
CA GLU A 20 -9.90 -10.88 -6.70
C GLU A 20 -10.47 -10.05 -7.85
N LYS A 21 -11.02 -10.70 -8.89
CA LYS A 21 -11.70 -10.00 -9.99
C LYS A 21 -12.89 -9.19 -9.51
N ARG A 22 -13.68 -9.75 -8.59
CA ARG A 22 -14.82 -9.03 -7.97
C ARG A 22 -14.34 -7.84 -7.15
N ASN A 23 -13.29 -8.02 -6.36
CA ASN A 23 -12.70 -6.97 -5.54
C ASN A 23 -12.20 -5.79 -6.40
N PHE A 24 -11.47 -6.08 -7.49
CA PHE A 24 -11.05 -5.06 -8.44
C PHE A 24 -12.24 -4.26 -8.99
N LYS A 25 -13.32 -4.91 -9.42
CA LYS A 25 -14.52 -4.21 -9.93
C LYS A 25 -15.16 -3.32 -8.88
N LEU A 26 -15.23 -3.76 -7.62
CA LEU A 26 -15.75 -2.95 -6.51
C LEU A 26 -14.84 -1.77 -6.20
N TYR A 27 -13.52 -2.00 -6.18
CA TYR A 27 -12.51 -0.96 -5.99
C TYR A 27 -12.60 0.11 -7.09
N ALA A 28 -12.66 -0.30 -8.36
CA ALA A 28 -12.80 0.61 -9.48
C ALA A 28 -14.10 1.42 -9.40
N LYS A 29 -15.22 0.77 -9.04
CA LYS A 29 -16.53 1.46 -8.90
C LYS A 29 -16.52 2.52 -7.79
N ARG A 30 -15.88 2.25 -6.65
CA ARG A 30 -15.81 3.20 -5.53
C ARG A 30 -14.96 4.44 -5.85
N ASN A 31 -13.96 4.28 -6.69
CA ASN A 31 -13.01 5.33 -7.05
C ASN A 31 -13.31 5.98 -8.41
N ALA A 32 -14.44 5.64 -9.04
CA ALA A 32 -14.70 6.00 -10.43
C ALA A 32 -14.99 7.50 -10.63
N ALA A 33 -14.12 8.18 -11.35
CA ALA A 33 -14.47 9.33 -12.21
C ALA A 33 -14.69 8.84 -13.65
N GLY A 34 -15.21 9.66 -14.57
CA GLY A 34 -15.60 9.21 -15.94
C GLY A 34 -14.53 8.46 -16.75
N ALA A 35 -13.23 8.61 -16.43
CA ALA A 35 -12.13 7.86 -17.04
C ALA A 35 -12.07 6.38 -16.61
N ASP A 36 -12.56 6.03 -15.42
CA ASP A 36 -12.49 4.67 -14.85
C ASP A 36 -13.47 3.70 -15.51
N LEU A 37 -14.51 4.21 -16.19
CA LEU A 37 -15.42 3.40 -17.01
C LEU A 37 -14.68 2.68 -18.15
N LYS A 38 -13.69 3.34 -18.77
CA LYS A 38 -12.87 2.72 -19.83
C LYS A 38 -11.93 1.65 -19.26
N VAL A 39 -11.43 1.85 -18.04
CA VAL A 39 -10.56 0.91 -17.34
C VAL A 39 -11.30 -0.40 -17.04
N VAL A 40 -12.54 -0.30 -16.52
CA VAL A 40 -13.38 -1.48 -16.27
C VAL A 40 -13.77 -2.19 -17.58
N GLN A 41 -14.11 -1.44 -18.63
CA GLN A 41 -14.40 -2.02 -19.96
C GLN A 41 -13.19 -2.78 -20.53
N LEU A 42 -11.98 -2.23 -20.38
CA LEU A 42 -10.75 -2.88 -20.82
C LEU A 42 -10.48 -4.17 -20.03
N PHE A 43 -10.68 -4.13 -18.71
CA PHE A 43 -10.55 -5.30 -17.85
C PHE A 43 -11.50 -6.43 -18.28
N ASP A 44 -12.79 -6.12 -18.45
CA ASP A 44 -13.80 -7.10 -18.84
C ASP A 44 -13.50 -7.70 -20.24
N ALA A 45 -12.97 -6.90 -21.15
CA ALA A 45 -12.59 -7.38 -22.48
C ALA A 45 -11.38 -8.31 -22.41
N LEU A 46 -10.34 -7.95 -21.64
CA LEU A 46 -9.15 -8.80 -21.43
C LEU A 46 -9.48 -10.10 -20.69
N ASP A 47 -10.32 -10.05 -19.66
CA ASP A 47 -10.72 -11.22 -18.87
C ASP A 47 -11.46 -12.27 -19.71
N LYS A 48 -12.19 -11.85 -20.75
CA LYS A 48 -12.93 -12.76 -21.64
C LYS A 48 -12.08 -13.39 -22.74
N LEU A 49 -10.94 -12.81 -23.10
CA LEU A 49 -10.09 -13.34 -24.17
C LEU A 49 -9.38 -14.62 -23.70
N GLU A 50 -9.36 -15.67 -24.50
CA GLU A 50 -8.60 -16.90 -24.20
C GLU A 50 -7.10 -16.69 -24.41
N GLU A 51 -6.75 -16.01 -25.50
CA GLU A 51 -5.39 -15.59 -25.83
C GLU A 51 -5.34 -14.08 -26.09
N TYR A 52 -4.20 -13.47 -25.78
CA TYR A 52 -4.00 -12.04 -26.02
C TYR A 52 -4.00 -11.73 -27.53
N ASP A 53 -4.92 -10.87 -27.95
CA ASP A 53 -5.02 -10.34 -29.30
C ASP A 53 -5.48 -8.87 -29.24
N GLU A 54 -4.57 -7.95 -29.57
CA GLU A 54 -4.83 -6.50 -29.51
C GLU A 54 -5.92 -6.06 -30.50
N ALA A 55 -5.97 -6.68 -31.68
CA ALA A 55 -6.93 -6.32 -32.71
C ALA A 55 -8.35 -6.72 -32.29
N LYS A 56 -8.52 -7.91 -31.70
CA LYS A 56 -9.79 -8.32 -31.08
C LYS A 56 -10.15 -7.42 -29.90
N LEU A 57 -9.18 -7.11 -29.04
CA LEU A 57 -9.40 -6.23 -27.89
C LEU A 57 -9.98 -4.88 -28.30
N LEU A 58 -9.36 -4.20 -29.28
CA LEU A 58 -9.83 -2.91 -29.78
C LEU A 58 -11.21 -2.98 -30.45
N LYS A 59 -11.56 -4.11 -31.09
CA LYS A 59 -12.91 -4.34 -31.64
C LYS A 59 -13.97 -4.42 -30.53
N HIS A 60 -13.62 -4.99 -29.37
CA HIS A 60 -14.51 -5.11 -28.22
C HIS A 60 -14.57 -3.83 -27.37
N THR A 61 -13.53 -3.00 -27.36
CA THR A 61 -13.47 -1.73 -26.60
C THR A 61 -13.55 -0.50 -27.52
N LYS A 62 -14.67 -0.32 -28.24
CA LYS A 62 -14.83 0.78 -29.23
C LYS A 62 -14.65 2.20 -28.65
N SER A 63 -14.84 2.37 -27.35
CA SER A 63 -14.64 3.63 -26.62
C SER A 63 -13.16 4.00 -26.40
N ILE A 64 -12.24 3.05 -26.66
CA ILE A 64 -10.79 3.17 -26.47
C ILE A 64 -10.12 3.30 -27.83
N LYS A 65 -9.47 4.44 -28.08
CA LYS A 65 -8.65 4.62 -29.28
C LYS A 65 -7.33 3.85 -29.12
N LYS A 66 -6.78 3.32 -30.22
CA LYS A 66 -5.49 2.61 -30.23
C LYS A 66 -4.36 3.40 -29.55
N GLN A 67 -4.30 4.71 -29.78
CA GLN A 67 -3.32 5.62 -29.16
C GLN A 67 -3.44 5.70 -27.63
N GLN A 68 -4.64 5.47 -27.08
CA GLN A 68 -4.89 5.52 -25.63
C GLN A 68 -4.64 4.16 -24.95
N LEU A 69 -4.59 3.07 -25.72
CA LEU A 69 -4.59 1.71 -25.19
C LEU A 69 -3.41 1.48 -24.24
N SER A 70 -2.20 1.88 -24.62
CA SER A 70 -1.00 1.73 -23.79
C SER A 70 -1.16 2.40 -22.42
N ASN A 71 -1.65 3.64 -22.39
CA ASN A 71 -1.85 4.39 -21.15
C ASN A 71 -2.94 3.77 -20.28
N ILE A 72 -4.07 3.37 -20.88
CA ILE A 72 -5.16 2.74 -20.13
C ILE A 72 -4.73 1.37 -19.59
N LYS A 73 -3.91 0.61 -20.32
CA LYS A 73 -3.31 -0.63 -19.81
C LYS A 73 -2.41 -0.40 -18.61
N ALA A 74 -1.51 0.59 -18.69
CA ALA A 74 -0.64 0.94 -17.56
C ALA A 74 -1.44 1.38 -16.32
N HIS A 75 -2.50 2.17 -16.54
CA HIS A 75 -3.43 2.57 -15.48
C HIS A 75 -4.17 1.37 -14.89
N LEU A 76 -4.71 0.48 -15.74
CA LEU A 76 -5.42 -0.72 -15.32
C LEU A 76 -4.51 -1.64 -14.50
N TYR A 77 -3.28 -1.87 -14.95
CA TYR A 77 -2.28 -2.65 -14.22
C TYR A 77 -2.07 -2.13 -12.80
N LYS A 78 -1.84 -0.81 -12.68
CA LYS A 78 -1.66 -0.16 -11.38
C LYS A 78 -2.91 -0.27 -10.49
N GLN A 79 -4.11 -0.10 -11.07
CA GLN A 79 -5.35 -0.23 -10.29
C GLN A 79 -5.61 -1.67 -9.82
N ILE A 80 -5.29 -2.69 -10.62
CA ILE A 80 -5.39 -4.09 -10.21
C ILE A 80 -4.49 -4.32 -8.99
N LEU A 81 -3.20 -3.98 -9.08
CA LEU A 81 -2.25 -4.16 -7.97
C LEU A 81 -2.70 -3.41 -6.71
N ASN A 82 -3.17 -2.17 -6.84
CA ASN A 82 -3.72 -1.42 -5.71
C ASN A 82 -4.94 -2.10 -5.10
N SER A 83 -5.84 -2.64 -5.91
CA SER A 83 -7.02 -3.34 -5.42
C SER A 83 -6.65 -4.63 -4.68
N LEU A 84 -5.64 -5.37 -5.17
CA LEU A 84 -5.14 -6.58 -4.53
C LEU A 84 -4.46 -6.26 -3.19
N ARG A 85 -3.66 -5.19 -3.13
CA ARG A 85 -3.04 -4.73 -1.87
C ARG A 85 -4.08 -4.42 -0.77
N LEU A 86 -5.28 -3.98 -1.16
CA LEU A 86 -6.36 -3.65 -0.22
C LEU A 86 -7.20 -4.86 0.18
N LEU A 87 -7.05 -6.01 -0.48
CA LEU A 87 -7.60 -7.25 0.07
C LEU A 87 -6.87 -7.52 1.37
N LYS A 88 -7.63 -7.59 2.47
CA LYS A 88 -7.11 -8.12 3.72
C LYS A 88 -6.86 -9.60 3.51
N ASP A 89 -5.68 -9.92 3.01
CA ASP A 89 -5.19 -11.29 3.00
C ASP A 89 -4.37 -11.49 4.27
N GLU A 90 -4.91 -12.30 5.18
CA GLU A 90 -4.21 -12.72 6.39
C GLU A 90 -2.95 -13.54 6.06
N GLY A 91 -2.83 -14.03 4.82
CA GLY A 91 -1.71 -14.86 4.36
C GLY A 91 -0.44 -14.12 3.94
N ASN A 92 -0.46 -12.79 3.76
CA ASN A 92 0.74 -12.05 3.33
C ASN A 92 1.30 -11.15 4.43
N ILE A 93 2.19 -11.74 5.24
CA ILE A 93 2.84 -11.06 6.36
C ILE A 93 3.65 -9.84 5.92
N ASP A 94 4.27 -9.86 4.73
CA ASP A 94 5.09 -8.74 4.26
C ASP A 94 4.25 -7.49 3.99
N ILE A 95 3.07 -7.66 3.38
CA ILE A 95 2.13 -6.56 3.14
C ILE A 95 1.66 -5.97 4.48
N GLN A 96 1.35 -6.83 5.46
CA GLN A 96 0.91 -6.40 6.79
C GLN A 96 2.02 -5.64 7.54
N LEU A 97 3.24 -6.16 7.53
CA LEU A 97 4.39 -5.51 8.19
C LEU A 97 4.72 -4.17 7.53
N HIS A 98 4.63 -4.07 6.20
CA HIS A 98 4.74 -2.80 5.49
C HIS A 98 3.67 -1.80 5.93
N GLU A 99 2.40 -2.22 5.97
CA GLU A 99 1.29 -1.36 6.38
C GLU A 99 1.46 -0.88 7.84
N GLN A 100 1.84 -1.77 8.76
CA GLN A 100 2.12 -1.41 10.15
C GLN A 100 3.28 -0.43 10.26
N MET A 101 4.35 -0.62 9.48
CA MET A 101 5.48 0.30 9.44
C MET A 101 5.06 1.69 8.93
N ASP A 102 4.20 1.76 7.92
CA ASP A 102 3.61 3.02 7.43
C ASP A 102 2.79 3.70 8.52
N HIS A 103 1.95 2.96 9.26
CA HIS A 103 1.20 3.48 10.40
C HIS A 103 2.12 4.05 11.48
N ALA A 104 3.19 3.33 11.86
CA ALA A 104 4.16 3.81 12.84
C ALA A 104 4.79 5.14 12.40
N ARG A 105 5.13 5.28 11.11
CA ARG A 105 5.70 6.52 10.54
C ARG A 105 4.70 7.68 10.55
N ILE A 106 3.45 7.42 10.19
CA ILE A 106 2.38 8.44 10.23
C ILE A 106 2.18 8.95 11.67
N LEU A 107 2.09 8.04 12.65
CA LEU A 107 1.93 8.38 14.07
C LEU A 107 3.10 9.22 14.57
N PHE A 108 4.34 8.82 14.24
CA PHE A 108 5.54 9.58 14.57
C PHE A 108 5.50 11.00 13.99
N ASN A 109 5.18 11.14 12.69
CA ASN A 109 5.10 12.43 12.01
C ASN A 109 4.01 13.34 12.61
N LYS A 110 2.97 12.75 13.21
CA LYS A 110 1.92 13.47 13.95
C LYS A 110 2.30 13.78 15.41
N GLY A 111 3.50 13.43 15.87
CA GLY A 111 3.95 13.62 17.25
C GLY A 111 3.39 12.59 18.25
N LEU A 112 2.68 11.57 17.77
CA LEU A 112 2.07 10.53 18.59
C LEU A 112 3.08 9.41 18.90
N TYR A 113 4.17 9.76 19.58
CA TYR A 113 5.33 8.88 19.76
C TYR A 113 5.01 7.57 20.48
N MET A 114 4.26 7.62 21.59
CA MET A 114 3.88 6.41 22.32
C MET A 114 3.01 5.46 21.50
N GLN A 115 2.16 6.00 20.61
CA GLN A 115 1.36 5.17 19.71
C GLN A 115 2.23 4.54 18.63
N SER A 116 3.21 5.30 18.10
CA SER A 116 4.19 4.77 17.15
C SER A 116 5.01 3.63 17.76
N LEU A 117 5.51 3.80 18.99
CA LEU A 117 6.27 2.76 19.72
C LEU A 117 5.46 1.47 19.93
N LYS A 118 4.17 1.58 20.31
CA LYS A 118 3.28 0.42 20.42
C LYS A 118 3.08 -0.34 19.11
N VAL A 119 3.06 0.36 17.98
CA VAL A 119 3.00 -0.30 16.65
C VAL A 119 4.33 -0.97 16.33
N LEU A 120 5.47 -0.32 16.62
CA LEU A 120 6.80 -0.91 16.42
C LEU A 120 7.01 -2.16 17.25
N GLU A 121 6.51 -2.22 18.49
CA GLU A 121 6.52 -3.42 19.31
C GLU A 121 5.84 -4.61 18.62
N LYS A 122 4.62 -4.41 18.11
CA LYS A 122 3.88 -5.43 17.36
C LYS A 122 4.60 -5.87 16.08
N ILE A 123 5.22 -4.94 15.36
CA ILE A 123 6.03 -5.25 14.17
C ILE A 123 7.20 -6.16 14.57
N LYS A 124 7.91 -5.87 15.67
CA LYS A 124 9.03 -6.70 16.14
C LYS A 124 8.58 -8.11 16.51
N GLU A 125 7.46 -8.26 17.22
CA GLU A 125 6.88 -9.56 17.57
C GLU A 125 6.53 -10.36 16.30
N SER A 126 5.68 -9.77 15.46
CA SER A 126 5.21 -10.40 14.22
C SER A 126 6.37 -10.76 13.27
N SER A 127 7.38 -9.89 13.18
CA SER A 127 8.55 -10.13 12.34
C SER A 127 9.40 -11.30 12.85
N LYS A 128 9.50 -11.50 14.17
CA LYS A 128 10.22 -12.65 14.74
C LYS A 128 9.47 -13.94 14.45
N ASP A 129 8.16 -13.95 14.70
CA ASP A 129 7.32 -15.13 14.51
C ASP A 129 7.34 -15.62 13.04
N HIS A 130 7.44 -14.69 12.09
CA HIS A 130 7.45 -14.98 10.65
C HIS A 130 8.84 -14.91 10.01
N HIS A 131 9.93 -14.84 10.80
CA HIS A 131 11.32 -14.85 10.31
C HIS A 131 11.67 -13.68 9.36
N GLN A 132 10.99 -12.55 9.52
CA GLN A 132 11.13 -11.32 8.72
C GLN A 132 12.19 -10.38 9.30
N VAL A 133 13.45 -10.81 9.27
CA VAL A 133 14.58 -10.11 9.92
C VAL A 133 14.74 -8.65 9.48
N THR A 134 14.50 -8.35 8.21
CA THR A 134 14.61 -6.99 7.68
C THR A 134 13.61 -6.03 8.33
N PHE A 135 12.37 -6.46 8.54
CA PHE A 135 11.36 -5.65 9.22
C PHE A 135 11.66 -5.48 10.70
N TRP A 136 12.16 -6.54 11.35
CA TRP A 136 12.61 -6.45 12.73
C TRP A 136 13.72 -5.39 12.90
N LEU A 137 14.75 -5.42 12.04
CA LEU A 137 15.83 -4.43 12.05
C LEU A 137 15.31 -3.00 11.81
N GLN A 138 14.40 -2.82 10.85
CA GLN A 138 13.79 -1.52 10.57
C GLN A 138 13.03 -0.99 11.79
N ALA A 139 12.28 -1.84 12.48
CA ALA A 139 11.53 -1.47 13.68
C ALA A 139 12.47 -1.03 14.81
N LEU A 140 13.56 -1.76 15.04
CA LEU A 140 14.58 -1.41 16.05
C LEU A 140 15.26 -0.07 15.75
N ILE A 141 15.67 0.16 14.50
CA ILE A 141 16.28 1.44 14.08
C ILE A 141 15.31 2.59 14.30
N PHE A 142 14.04 2.38 13.95
CA PHE A 142 13.05 3.44 14.08
C PHE A 142 12.72 3.73 15.54
N GLU A 143 12.50 2.70 16.36
CA GLU A 143 12.31 2.81 17.81
C GLU A 143 13.45 3.61 18.46
N LYS A 144 14.71 3.26 18.17
CA LYS A 144 15.88 4.00 18.66
C LYS A 144 15.87 5.47 18.28
N LYS A 145 15.44 5.79 17.05
CA LYS A 145 15.28 7.18 16.59
C LYS A 145 14.19 7.89 17.38
N ILE A 146 13.03 7.26 17.61
CA ILE A 146 11.94 7.85 18.40
C ILE A 146 12.42 8.13 19.82
N GLU A 147 13.04 7.16 20.48
CA GLU A 147 13.56 7.31 21.85
C GLU A 147 14.56 8.47 21.95
N SER A 148 15.54 8.57 21.03
CA SER A 148 16.51 9.67 21.05
C SER A 148 15.86 11.06 20.96
N LEU A 149 14.76 11.20 20.20
CA LEU A 149 14.07 12.46 20.00
C LEU A 149 13.06 12.75 21.11
N TYR A 150 12.35 11.71 21.57
CA TYR A 150 11.36 11.79 22.63
C TYR A 150 12.02 12.08 23.97
N ILE A 151 13.09 11.36 24.31
CA ILE A 151 13.88 11.61 25.53
C ILE A 151 14.38 13.06 25.53
N THR A 152 14.98 13.53 24.43
CA THR A 152 15.50 14.90 24.33
C THR A 152 14.40 15.96 24.48
N ARG A 153 13.20 15.73 23.91
CA ARG A 153 12.06 16.67 24.05
C ARG A 153 11.38 16.58 25.41
N SER A 154 11.25 15.39 25.97
CA SER A 154 10.70 15.17 27.31
C SER A 154 11.60 15.82 28.36
N PHE A 155 12.93 15.70 28.24
CA PHE A 155 13.87 16.39 29.13
C PHE A 155 13.81 17.91 28.99
N LYS A 156 13.68 18.47 27.77
CA LYS A 156 13.50 19.91 27.60
C LYS A 156 12.21 20.42 28.27
N ASN A 157 11.08 19.76 28.04
CA ASN A 157 9.82 20.12 28.70
C ASN A 157 9.90 19.94 30.22
N ARG A 158 10.57 18.89 30.71
CA ARG A 158 10.79 18.65 32.15
C ARG A 158 11.65 19.75 32.76
N ALA A 159 12.72 20.17 32.09
CA ALA A 159 13.58 21.26 32.55
C ALA A 159 12.81 22.59 32.63
N GLU A 160 12.00 22.92 31.62
CA GLU A 160 11.15 24.12 31.65
C GLU A 160 10.09 24.08 32.77
N LEU A 161 9.48 22.91 33.02
CA LEU A 161 8.54 22.74 34.14
C LEU A 161 9.22 22.91 35.50
N LEU A 162 10.42 22.33 35.68
CA LEU A 162 11.19 22.48 36.91
C LEU A 162 11.65 23.93 37.13
N SER A 163 12.04 24.65 36.08
CA SER A 163 12.38 26.07 36.20
C SER A 163 11.18 26.91 36.65
N LYS A 164 9.98 26.63 36.14
CA LYS A 164 8.75 27.29 36.60
C LYS A 164 8.40 26.95 38.04
N GLU A 165 8.53 25.69 38.44
CA GLU A 165 8.30 25.28 39.84
C GLU A 165 9.28 25.98 40.80
N VAL A 166 10.52 26.27 40.38
CA VAL A 166 11.48 27.04 41.19
C VAL A 166 11.09 28.52 41.26
N GLU A 167 10.69 29.14 40.15
CA GLU A 167 10.20 30.53 40.14
C GLU A 167 8.96 30.71 41.04
N GLU A 168 8.06 29.72 41.07
CA GLU A 168 6.88 29.72 41.95
C GLU A 168 7.20 29.53 43.45
N LEU A 169 8.40 29.04 43.79
CA LEU A 169 8.85 28.89 45.19
C LEU A 169 9.55 30.14 45.73
N ASP A 170 10.04 31.02 44.84
CA ASP A 170 10.80 32.22 45.19
C ASP A 170 9.91 33.48 45.34
N ASP A 171 8.61 33.38 45.05
CA ASP A 171 7.55 34.39 45.30
C ASP A 171 6.74 34.08 46.59
#